data_AF-J3JG19-F1
#
_entry.id   AF-J3JG19-F1
#
_cell.length_a   1.000
_cell.length_b   1.000
_cell.length_c   1.000
_cell.angle_alpha   90.00
_cell.angle_beta   90.00
_cell.angle_gamma   90.00
#
_symmetry.space_group_name_H-M   'P 1'
#
loop_
_entity.id
_entity.type
_entity.pdbx_description
1 polymer ?
#
loop_
_entity_poly.entity_id
_entity_poly.type
_entity_poly.pdbx_seq_one_letter_code
_entity_poly.pdbx_strand_id
1 'polypeptide(L)'
;MTTDLTPTRLDVENDTYALVIHEGGQVLYQYEKPTPWEDPQWIEKRQYDHGEVPPLNLEQTQVEQKTNGENLQTVTLYASKLDADTTNTTSGNHSKAGEESYQGYAIRFSDGHVIPDEEHTVHTTQEQNMGAAVDYLVREHDLINSIDIPHFPPRARQNCSINSEPVHPNGDEMRSPYELTGGYHLYTSLNRQSKQTRIEDLAGVVDLSVEFLGDW
;
A
#
# COMPACT_ATOMS: atom_id res chain seq x y z
N MET A 1 -8.35 -9.61 -26.47
CA MET A 1 -7.56 -8.40 -26.73
C MET A 1 -7.43 -7.69 -25.41
N THR A 2 -6.22 -7.56 -24.88
CA THR A 2 -5.97 -6.85 -23.62
C THR A 2 -6.29 -5.38 -23.87
N THR A 3 -7.31 -4.84 -23.22
CA THR A 3 -7.61 -3.42 -23.33
C THR A 3 -6.57 -2.69 -22.52
N ASP A 4 -5.76 -1.85 -23.15
CA ASP A 4 -4.85 -0.96 -22.43
C ASP A 4 -5.70 0.07 -21.68
N LEU A 5 -5.63 -0.02 -20.34
CA LEU A 5 -6.37 0.84 -19.41
C LEU A 5 -5.55 2.03 -18.96
N THR A 6 -4.31 2.16 -19.43
CA THR A 6 -3.44 3.28 -19.07
C THR A 6 -4.04 4.59 -19.60
N PRO A 7 -4.15 5.64 -18.77
CA PRO A 7 -4.59 6.95 -19.24
C PRO A 7 -3.70 7.46 -20.37
N THR A 8 -4.30 8.03 -21.40
CA THR A 8 -3.60 8.45 -22.62
C THR A 8 -3.07 9.87 -22.56
N ARG A 9 -3.51 10.64 -21.56
CA ARG A 9 -3.23 12.06 -21.46
C ARG A 9 -1.90 12.32 -20.76
N LEU A 10 -0.98 13.00 -21.44
CA LEU A 10 0.36 13.30 -20.90
C LEU A 10 0.57 14.80 -20.64
N ASP A 11 -0.36 15.67 -21.08
CA ASP A 11 -0.37 17.11 -20.82
C ASP A 11 -1.04 17.45 -19.47
N VAL A 12 -0.68 16.72 -18.42
CA VAL A 12 -1.17 16.96 -17.06
C VAL A 12 0.00 17.28 -16.13
N GLU A 13 -0.28 17.95 -15.02
CA GLU A 13 0.74 18.22 -14.01
C GLU A 13 1.18 16.92 -13.34
N ASN A 14 2.44 16.86 -12.90
CA ASN A 14 2.88 15.79 -11.99
C ASN A 14 1.95 15.75 -10.76
N ASP A 15 1.72 14.55 -10.23
CA ASP A 15 0.80 14.25 -9.15
C ASP A 15 -0.70 14.39 -9.52
N THR A 16 -1.01 14.52 -10.82
CA THR A 16 -2.39 14.42 -11.29
C THR A 16 -2.87 12.97 -11.19
N TYR A 17 -4.06 12.76 -10.67
CA TYR A 17 -4.71 11.45 -10.59
C TYR A 17 -5.63 11.21 -11.80
N ALA A 18 -5.74 9.96 -12.23
CA ALA A 18 -6.68 9.51 -13.24
C ALA A 18 -7.41 8.25 -12.78
N LEU A 19 -8.73 8.27 -12.71
CA LEU A 19 -9.55 7.10 -12.45
C LEU A 19 -10.13 6.58 -13.75
N VAL A 20 -9.73 5.38 -14.14
CA VAL A 20 -10.19 4.68 -15.34
C VAL A 20 -11.26 3.67 -14.96
N ILE A 21 -12.50 3.96 -15.34
CA ILE A 21 -13.68 3.11 -15.11
C ILE A 21 -13.90 2.27 -16.36
N HIS A 22 -14.01 0.95 -16.22
CA HIS A 22 -14.20 0.00 -17.31
C HIS A 22 -15.14 -1.13 -16.89
N GLU A 23 -15.57 -2.00 -17.81
CA GLU A 23 -16.54 -3.08 -17.50
C GLU A 23 -16.14 -3.97 -16.31
N GLY A 24 -14.83 -4.15 -16.07
CA GLY A 24 -14.28 -5.00 -15.02
C GLY A 24 -14.03 -4.32 -13.67
N GLY A 25 -14.22 -3.01 -13.55
CA GLY A 25 -13.97 -2.27 -12.31
C GLY A 25 -13.46 -0.85 -12.56
N GLN A 26 -12.67 -0.35 -11.62
CA GLN A 26 -12.08 0.99 -11.68
C GLN A 26 -10.60 0.90 -11.29
N VAL A 27 -9.75 1.65 -11.97
CA VAL A 27 -8.30 1.69 -11.70
C VAL A 27 -7.86 3.13 -11.52
N LEU A 28 -7.22 3.43 -10.39
CA LEU A 28 -6.65 4.73 -10.10
C LEU A 28 -5.18 4.74 -10.50
N TYR A 29 -4.81 5.73 -11.30
CA TYR A 29 -3.45 6.06 -11.70
C TYR A 29 -3.05 7.42 -11.13
N GLN A 30 -1.75 7.66 -11.02
CA GLN A 30 -1.16 8.97 -10.76
C GLN A 30 -0.07 9.25 -11.79
N TYR A 31 -0.02 10.47 -12.31
CA TYR A 31 0.98 10.91 -13.26
C TYR A 31 2.23 11.35 -12.52
N GLU A 32 3.28 10.54 -12.55
CA GLU A 32 4.45 10.71 -11.71
C GLU A 32 5.72 10.66 -12.52
N LYS A 33 6.73 11.37 -12.05
CA LYS A 33 8.10 11.26 -12.56
C LYS A 33 8.84 10.21 -11.73
N PRO A 34 9.07 8.98 -12.23
CA PRO A 34 9.60 7.89 -11.41
C PRO A 34 11.02 8.17 -10.90
N THR A 35 11.81 8.86 -11.72
CA THR A 35 13.15 9.32 -11.38
C THR A 35 13.41 10.72 -11.94
N PRO A 36 14.37 11.50 -11.40
CA PRO A 36 14.68 12.84 -11.90
C PRO A 36 15.11 12.93 -13.37
N TRP A 37 15.50 11.81 -13.99
CA TRP A 37 16.00 11.74 -15.37
C TRP A 37 15.07 11.01 -16.35
N GLU A 38 13.97 10.42 -15.87
CA GLU A 38 12.95 9.80 -16.73
C GLU A 38 11.78 10.74 -17.01
N ASP A 39 11.05 10.47 -18.09
CA ASP A 39 9.82 11.20 -18.39
C ASP A 39 8.69 10.75 -17.44
N PRO A 40 7.77 11.66 -17.08
CA PRO A 40 6.60 11.30 -16.28
C PRO A 40 5.72 10.26 -16.99
N GLN A 41 5.16 9.33 -16.22
CA GLN A 41 4.28 8.29 -16.70
C GLN A 41 3.13 8.03 -15.73
N TRP A 42 2.06 7.42 -16.24
CA TRP A 42 0.95 6.97 -15.41
C TRP A 42 1.33 5.71 -14.64
N ILE A 43 1.29 5.81 -13.32
CA ILE A 43 1.58 4.70 -12.41
C ILE A 43 0.27 4.26 -11.76
N GLU A 44 -0.05 2.97 -11.89
CA GLU A 44 -1.22 2.39 -11.22
C GLU A 44 -1.03 2.44 -9.69
N LYS A 45 -2.03 3.00 -9.01
CA LYS A 45 -2.04 3.13 -7.54
C LYS A 45 -2.96 2.11 -6.89
N ARG A 46 -4.15 1.89 -7.46
CA ARG A 46 -5.16 1.03 -6.83
C ARG A 46 -6.23 0.58 -7.81
N GLN A 47 -6.72 -0.65 -7.64
CA GLN A 47 -7.92 -1.14 -8.29
C GLN A 47 -9.09 -1.15 -7.29
N TYR A 48 -10.29 -0.88 -7.81
CA TYR A 48 -11.54 -0.82 -7.06
C TYR A 48 -12.59 -1.66 -7.79
N ASP A 49 -13.40 -2.38 -7.03
CA ASP A 49 -14.63 -2.96 -7.55
C ASP A 49 -15.66 -1.86 -7.85
N HIS A 50 -16.63 -2.14 -8.72
CA HIS A 50 -17.71 -1.19 -9.08
C HIS A 50 -18.54 -0.66 -7.89
N GLY A 51 -18.49 -1.34 -6.74
CA GLY A 51 -19.17 -0.93 -5.52
C GLY A 51 -18.34 -0.04 -4.58
N GLU A 52 -17.04 0.12 -4.82
CA GLU A 52 -16.18 0.96 -4.00
C GLU A 52 -16.12 2.39 -4.55
N VAL A 53 -16.17 3.38 -3.65
CA VAL A 53 -16.05 4.79 -3.99
C VAL A 53 -14.59 5.19 -3.82
N PRO A 54 -13.86 5.49 -4.91
CA PRO A 54 -12.50 5.99 -4.80
C PRO A 54 -12.48 7.38 -4.15
N PRO A 55 -11.46 7.70 -3.33
CA PRO A 55 -11.38 8.94 -2.57
C PRO A 55 -10.95 10.13 -3.46
N LEU A 56 -11.64 10.36 -4.58
CA LEU A 56 -11.32 11.43 -5.52
C LEU A 56 -12.10 12.69 -5.18
N ASN A 57 -11.37 13.79 -4.98
CA ASN A 57 -12.00 15.10 -4.99
C ASN A 57 -12.21 15.54 -6.45
N LEU A 58 -13.47 15.48 -6.87
CA LEU A 58 -13.87 15.74 -8.26
C LEU A 58 -14.07 17.25 -8.57
N GLU A 59 -13.68 18.17 -7.67
CA GLU A 59 -13.87 19.61 -7.85
C GLU A 59 -13.24 20.20 -9.14
N GLN A 60 -12.33 19.47 -9.79
CA GLN A 60 -11.73 19.84 -11.09
C GLN A 60 -11.68 18.67 -12.07
N THR A 61 -12.81 17.99 -12.28
CA THR A 61 -12.85 16.79 -13.12
C THR A 61 -12.89 17.12 -14.61
N GLN A 62 -11.87 16.70 -15.36
CA GLN A 62 -11.97 16.55 -16.81
C GLN A 62 -12.30 15.09 -17.12
N VAL A 63 -13.20 14.87 -18.07
CA VAL A 63 -13.72 13.54 -18.42
C VAL A 63 -13.29 13.18 -19.84
N GLU A 64 -12.66 12.03 -19.98
CA GLU A 64 -12.35 11.42 -21.27
C GLU A 64 -13.15 10.12 -21.42
N GLN A 65 -13.75 9.90 -22.59
CA GLN A 65 -14.53 8.70 -22.88
C GLN A 65 -13.96 8.01 -24.10
N LYS A 66 -13.69 6.70 -23.99
CA LYS A 66 -13.26 5.87 -25.10
C LYS A 66 -14.37 4.90 -25.47
N THR A 67 -14.75 4.87 -26.73
CA THR A 67 -15.77 3.95 -27.26
C THR A 67 -15.13 2.97 -28.23
N ASN A 68 -15.65 1.74 -28.26
CA ASN A 68 -15.32 0.75 -29.29
C ASN A 68 -16.58 0.47 -30.10
N GLY A 69 -16.86 1.33 -31.08
CA GLY A 69 -18.12 1.29 -31.83
C GLY A 69 -19.29 1.86 -31.03
N GLU A 70 -20.35 1.06 -30.81
CA GLU A 70 -21.60 1.47 -30.14
C GLU A 70 -21.53 1.39 -28.60
N ASN A 71 -20.48 0.80 -28.02
CA ASN A 71 -20.36 0.60 -26.58
C ASN A 71 -19.26 1.46 -25.96
N LEU A 72 -19.57 2.07 -24.82
CA LEU A 72 -18.62 2.76 -23.96
C LEU A 72 -17.63 1.74 -23.38
N GLN A 73 -16.34 1.93 -23.67
CA GLN A 73 -15.28 1.01 -23.26
C GLN A 73 -14.64 1.45 -21.95
N THR A 74 -14.27 2.73 -21.85
CA THR A 74 -13.71 3.32 -20.62
C THR A 74 -14.15 4.77 -20.42
N VAL A 75 -14.22 5.18 -19.16
CA VAL A 75 -14.34 6.58 -18.74
C VAL A 75 -13.15 6.91 -17.85
N THR A 76 -12.37 7.93 -18.21
CA THR A 76 -11.25 8.41 -17.40
C THR A 76 -11.60 9.75 -16.76
N LEU A 77 -11.50 9.83 -15.44
CA LEU A 77 -11.70 11.04 -14.66
C LEU A 77 -10.36 11.55 -14.15
N TYR A 78 -10.00 12.79 -14.46
CA TYR A 78 -8.75 13.39 -14.00
C TYR A 78 -9.01 14.31 -12.80
N ALA A 79 -8.17 14.23 -11.76
CA ALA A 79 -8.27 15.07 -10.57
C ALA A 79 -6.88 15.50 -10.07
N SER A 80 -6.76 16.72 -9.55
CA SER A 80 -5.51 17.23 -8.97
C SER A 80 -5.32 16.83 -7.50
N LYS A 81 -6.36 16.32 -6.83
CA LYS A 81 -6.34 15.94 -5.40
C LYS A 81 -7.27 14.76 -5.11
N LEU A 82 -6.88 13.97 -4.12
CA LEU A 82 -7.74 12.99 -3.46
C LEU A 82 -8.41 13.64 -2.25
N ASP A 83 -9.71 13.44 -2.07
CA ASP A 83 -10.39 13.82 -0.83
C ASP A 83 -10.14 12.72 0.19
N ALA A 84 -9.19 12.96 1.09
CA ALA A 84 -8.89 12.08 2.21
C ALA A 84 -9.95 12.15 3.33
N ASP A 85 -11.12 12.77 3.10
CA ASP A 85 -12.09 13.01 4.16
C ASP A 85 -13.24 11.99 4.16
N THR A 86 -12.92 10.79 4.63
CA THR A 86 -13.89 9.99 5.37
C THR A 86 -13.21 9.22 6.50
N THR A 87 -12.46 9.91 7.37
CA THR A 87 -12.35 9.52 8.80
C THR A 87 -11.93 10.70 9.66
N ASN A 88 -12.73 10.98 10.69
CA ASN A 88 -12.56 12.02 11.70
C ASN A 88 -11.14 12.13 12.29
N THR A 89 -10.60 13.36 12.26
CA THR A 89 -10.01 14.10 13.38
C THR A 89 -8.75 13.52 14.06
N THR A 90 -7.59 14.18 13.89
CA THR A 90 -7.08 15.22 14.81
C THR A 90 -5.76 15.77 14.27
N SER A 91 -5.71 17.08 14.00
CA SER A 91 -4.46 17.82 13.78
C SER A 91 -3.57 17.72 15.01
N GLY A 92 -2.45 17.00 14.88
CA GLY A 92 -1.32 17.04 15.81
C GLY A 92 -0.12 17.67 15.09
N ASN A 93 0.01 18.99 15.21
CA ASN A 93 1.12 19.75 14.66
C ASN A 93 2.40 19.45 15.46
N HIS A 94 3.34 18.69 14.90
CA HIS A 94 4.70 18.63 15.43
C HIS A 94 5.75 18.71 14.32
N SER A 95 6.04 19.95 13.92
CA SER A 95 7.26 20.25 13.18
C SER A 95 8.46 20.10 14.10
N LYS A 96 9.40 19.19 13.78
CA LYS A 96 10.84 19.45 13.97
C LYS A 96 11.76 18.52 13.18
N ALA A 97 12.42 19.16 12.22
CA ALA A 97 13.84 19.08 11.87
C ALA A 97 14.38 17.76 11.28
N GLY A 98 14.53 17.79 9.95
CA GLY A 98 15.38 16.87 9.19
C GLY A 98 14.62 15.85 8.35
N GLU A 99 13.47 16.20 7.76
CA GLU A 99 12.72 15.28 6.91
C GLU A 99 13.40 15.17 5.54
N GLU A 100 14.15 14.10 5.36
CA GLU A 100 14.12 13.38 4.09
C GLU A 100 12.64 13.12 3.78
N SER A 101 12.13 13.70 2.70
CA SER A 101 10.75 13.48 2.27
C SER A 101 10.64 12.07 1.71
N TYR A 102 10.25 11.10 2.55
CA TYR A 102 9.97 9.74 2.09
C TYR A 102 8.70 9.76 1.24
N GLN A 103 8.83 9.44 -0.04
CA GLN A 103 7.69 9.20 -0.93
C GLN A 103 7.14 7.80 -0.67
N GLY A 104 5.82 7.66 -0.46
CA GLY A 104 5.18 6.37 -0.20
C GLY A 104 5.23 5.93 1.27
N TYR A 105 5.20 4.61 1.49
CA TYR A 105 5.28 4.02 2.83
C TYR A 105 6.71 3.69 3.17
N ALA A 106 7.22 4.18 4.30
CA ALA A 106 8.54 3.83 4.80
C ALA A 106 8.50 3.42 6.29
N ILE A 107 9.37 2.50 6.67
CA ILE A 107 9.57 2.06 8.06
C ILE A 107 11.06 2.13 8.36
N ARG A 108 11.40 2.77 9.47
CA ARG A 108 12.75 2.78 10.02
C ARG A 108 12.79 1.96 11.31
N PHE A 109 13.70 1.00 11.38
CA PHE A 109 13.98 0.21 12.57
C PHE A 109 15.04 0.91 13.44
N SER A 110 15.05 0.59 14.74
CA SER A 110 16.00 1.16 15.71
C SER A 110 17.47 0.78 15.48
N ASP A 111 17.74 -0.26 14.69
CA ASP A 111 19.09 -0.62 14.25
C ASP A 111 19.58 0.19 13.04
N GLY A 112 18.74 1.10 12.53
CA GLY A 112 19.03 1.98 11.42
C GLY A 112 18.60 1.44 10.05
N HIS A 113 18.05 0.22 9.97
CA HIS A 113 17.53 -0.29 8.70
C HIS A 113 16.24 0.44 8.28
N VAL A 114 16.10 0.73 6.99
CA VAL A 114 14.95 1.44 6.43
C VAL A 114 14.36 0.63 5.29
N ILE A 115 13.03 0.54 5.25
CA ILE A 115 12.28 -0.18 4.22
C ILE A 115 11.24 0.74 3.59
N PRO A 116 11.21 0.87 2.25
CA PRO A 116 12.19 0.31 1.31
C PRO A 116 13.59 0.93 1.49
N ASP A 117 14.64 0.17 1.16
CA ASP A 117 16.00 0.73 1.13
C ASP A 117 16.20 1.61 -0.12
N GLU A 118 17.28 2.37 -0.17
CA GLU A 118 17.58 3.30 -1.27
C GLU A 118 17.75 2.63 -2.65
N GLU A 119 17.98 1.31 -2.69
CA GLU A 119 18.16 0.53 -3.92
C GLU A 119 16.85 -0.11 -4.41
N HIS A 120 15.82 -0.20 -3.55
CA HIS A 120 14.53 -0.77 -3.88
C HIS A 120 13.51 0.28 -4.35
N THR A 121 12.62 -0.15 -5.24
CA THR A 121 11.49 0.66 -5.71
C THR A 121 10.59 1.07 -4.54
N VAL A 122 10.08 2.30 -4.59
CA VAL A 122 9.11 2.83 -3.60
C VAL A 122 7.98 1.82 -3.40
N HIS A 123 7.74 1.43 -2.14
CA HIS A 123 6.59 0.62 -1.80
C HIS A 123 5.33 1.47 -1.88
N THR A 124 4.48 1.19 -2.87
CA THR A 124 3.27 1.97 -3.16
C THR A 124 2.04 1.50 -2.38
N THR A 125 2.15 0.38 -1.65
CA THR A 125 1.07 -0.16 -0.81
C THR A 125 1.55 -0.47 0.61
N GLN A 126 0.64 -0.36 1.58
CA GLN A 126 0.93 -0.69 2.98
C GLN A 126 1.22 -2.17 3.17
N GLU A 127 0.54 -3.02 2.40
CA GLU A 127 0.69 -4.48 2.41
C GLU A 127 2.09 -4.90 1.98
N GLN A 128 2.61 -4.28 0.90
CA GLN A 128 3.97 -4.53 0.42
C GLN A 128 5.00 -4.07 1.46
N ASN A 129 4.84 -2.87 2.02
CA ASN A 129 5.79 -2.37 3.01
C ASN A 129 5.76 -3.19 4.30
N MET A 130 4.57 -3.53 4.81
CA MET A 130 4.40 -4.44 5.95
C MET A 130 5.04 -5.81 5.68
N GLY A 131 4.83 -6.38 4.49
CA GLY A 131 5.41 -7.65 4.09
C GLY A 131 6.93 -7.62 4.12
N ALA A 132 7.53 -6.63 3.45
CA ALA A 132 8.98 -6.45 3.42
C ALA A 132 9.57 -6.20 4.82
N ALA A 133 8.87 -5.42 5.65
CA ALA A 133 9.30 -5.14 7.02
C ALA A 133 9.33 -6.38 7.91
N VAL A 134 8.30 -7.23 7.82
CA VAL A 134 8.29 -8.49 8.59
C VAL A 134 9.28 -9.50 7.99
N ASP A 135 9.43 -9.55 6.67
CA ASP A 135 10.43 -10.41 6.03
C ASP A 135 11.86 -10.05 6.44
N TYR A 136 12.16 -8.76 6.58
CA TYR A 136 13.42 -8.29 7.16
C TYR A 136 13.65 -8.84 8.58
N LEU A 137 12.64 -8.76 9.45
CA LEU A 137 12.71 -9.32 10.80
C LEU A 137 12.94 -10.85 10.78
N VAL A 138 12.33 -11.55 9.82
CA VAL A 138 12.54 -13.00 9.65
C VAL A 138 13.97 -13.31 9.21
N ARG A 139 14.49 -12.58 8.23
CA ARG A 139 15.80 -12.87 7.62
C ARG A 139 16.99 -12.46 8.49
N GLU A 140 16.94 -11.26 9.06
CA GLU A 140 18.10 -10.64 9.70
C GLU A 140 18.06 -10.75 11.23
N HIS A 141 16.87 -10.98 11.81
CA HIS A 141 16.66 -11.00 13.25
C HIS A 141 16.02 -12.30 13.76
N ASP A 142 16.01 -13.35 12.93
CA ASP A 142 15.54 -14.69 13.29
C ASP A 142 14.12 -14.70 13.92
N LEU A 143 13.23 -13.78 13.52
CA LEU A 143 11.91 -13.58 14.15
C LEU A 143 11.13 -14.89 14.36
N ILE A 144 11.17 -15.80 13.37
CA ILE A 144 10.46 -17.09 13.42
C ILE A 144 10.92 -17.94 14.62
N ASN A 145 12.19 -17.88 15.00
CA ASN A 145 12.72 -18.64 16.14
C ASN A 145 12.32 -18.02 17.49
N SER A 146 11.85 -16.77 17.49
CA SER A 146 11.46 -16.02 18.68
C SER A 146 9.95 -16.00 18.94
N ILE A 147 9.15 -16.58 18.04
CA ILE A 147 7.69 -16.68 18.16
C ILE A 147 7.19 -18.12 18.01
N ASP A 148 6.05 -18.41 18.64
CA ASP A 148 5.30 -19.64 18.36
C ASP A 148 4.47 -19.48 17.07
N ILE A 149 4.45 -20.52 16.23
CA ILE A 149 3.63 -20.60 15.00
C ILE A 149 2.47 -21.59 15.21
N PRO A 150 1.21 -21.21 14.93
CA PRO A 150 0.73 -19.92 14.40
C PRO A 150 0.86 -18.79 15.43
N HIS A 151 1.43 -17.65 15.00
CA HIS A 151 1.63 -16.50 15.87
C HIS A 151 0.38 -15.61 15.87
N PHE A 152 -0.10 -15.19 17.03
CA PHE A 152 -1.24 -14.29 17.16
C PHE A 152 -0.80 -12.94 17.72
N PRO A 153 -1.43 -11.82 17.29
CA PRO A 153 -1.26 -10.57 18.02
C PRO A 153 -1.87 -10.71 19.43
N PRO A 154 -1.41 -9.93 20.42
CA PRO A 154 -1.84 -10.07 21.82
C PRO A 154 -3.36 -10.00 22.06
N ARG A 155 -4.10 -9.34 21.15
CA ARG A 155 -5.55 -9.10 21.29
C ARG A 155 -6.43 -9.88 20.30
N ALA A 156 -5.86 -10.58 19.30
CA ALA A 156 -6.70 -11.33 18.37
C ALA A 156 -6.96 -12.75 18.87
N ARG A 157 -8.14 -13.26 18.53
CA ARG A 157 -8.59 -14.60 18.92
C ARG A 157 -8.89 -15.51 17.72
N GLN A 158 -8.91 -14.95 16.51
CA GLN A 158 -9.37 -15.64 15.30
C GLN A 158 -8.29 -15.60 14.21
N ASN A 159 -7.80 -14.41 13.88
CA ASN A 159 -6.82 -14.24 12.81
C ASN A 159 -5.40 -14.23 13.39
N CYS A 160 -4.60 -15.21 13.00
CA CYS A 160 -3.17 -15.20 13.28
C CYS A 160 -2.44 -14.17 12.39
N SER A 161 -1.26 -13.77 12.85
CA SER A 161 -0.32 -12.91 12.14
C SER A 161 0.47 -13.67 11.10
N ILE A 162 1.15 -14.72 11.57
CA ILE A 162 2.09 -15.51 10.79
C ILE A 162 1.71 -16.97 10.97
N ASN A 163 1.68 -17.72 9.89
CA ASN A 163 1.48 -19.17 9.93
C ASN A 163 2.37 -19.89 8.92
N SER A 164 2.53 -21.20 9.06
CA SER A 164 3.25 -22.05 8.09
C SER A 164 2.46 -22.28 6.80
N GLU A 165 1.14 -22.08 6.84
CA GLU A 165 0.24 -22.20 5.70
C GLU A 165 -0.60 -20.92 5.56
N PRO A 166 -1.10 -20.56 4.37
CA PRO A 166 -1.90 -19.35 4.13
C PRO A 166 -3.34 -19.47 4.66
N VAL A 167 -3.53 -20.08 5.83
CA VAL A 167 -4.80 -20.30 6.50
C VAL A 167 -4.70 -19.89 7.96
N HIS A 168 -5.78 -19.35 8.51
CA HIS A 168 -5.92 -19.07 9.92
C HIS A 168 -6.27 -20.36 10.70
N PRO A 169 -5.95 -20.46 12.01
CA PRO A 169 -6.23 -21.65 12.80
C PRO A 169 -7.72 -21.98 12.99
N ASN A 170 -8.61 -21.04 12.66
CA ASN A 170 -10.05 -21.27 12.61
C ASN A 170 -10.53 -21.93 11.30
N GLY A 171 -9.62 -22.13 10.33
CA GLY A 171 -9.89 -22.73 9.02
C GLY A 171 -10.16 -21.72 7.89
N ASP A 172 -10.24 -20.42 8.19
CA ASP A 172 -10.43 -19.39 7.16
C ASP A 172 -9.13 -19.13 6.40
N GLU A 173 -9.20 -18.88 5.09
CA GLU A 173 -8.04 -18.49 4.30
C GLU A 173 -7.52 -17.10 4.69
N MET A 174 -6.21 -16.92 4.68
CA MET A 174 -5.62 -15.58 4.76
C MET A 174 -5.93 -14.82 3.49
N ARG A 175 -6.59 -13.66 3.60
CA ARG A 175 -6.78 -12.78 2.45
C ARG A 175 -5.47 -12.08 2.10
N SER A 176 -5.01 -12.26 0.87
CA SER A 176 -3.78 -11.65 0.32
C SER A 176 -2.55 -11.90 1.20
N PRO A 177 -2.18 -13.17 1.47
CA PRO A 177 -1.02 -13.46 2.31
C PRO A 177 0.25 -12.97 1.61
N TYR A 178 1.19 -12.45 2.39
CA TYR A 178 2.54 -12.17 1.93
C TYR A 178 3.43 -13.36 2.30
N GLU A 179 4.12 -13.93 1.32
CA GLU A 179 5.06 -15.03 1.54
C GLU A 179 6.36 -14.48 2.12
N LEU A 180 6.74 -14.97 3.29
CA LEU A 180 7.96 -14.64 4.00
C LEU A 180 9.05 -15.66 3.69
N THR A 181 10.30 -15.24 3.86
CA THR A 181 11.47 -16.11 3.78
C THR A 181 11.30 -17.33 4.70
N GLY A 182 11.60 -18.51 4.16
CA GLY A 182 11.39 -19.79 4.86
C GLY A 182 10.01 -20.41 4.65
N GLY A 183 9.17 -19.83 3.80
CA GLY A 183 7.87 -20.40 3.41
C GLY A 183 6.73 -20.13 4.40
N TYR A 184 6.89 -19.12 5.26
CA TYR A 184 5.84 -18.68 6.17
C TYR A 184 4.93 -17.66 5.48
N HIS A 185 3.73 -17.46 6.02
CA HIS A 185 2.72 -16.61 5.42
C HIS A 185 2.27 -15.55 6.44
N LEU A 186 2.37 -14.28 6.04
CA LEU A 186 1.92 -13.12 6.80
C LEU A 186 0.54 -12.66 6.33
N TYR A 187 -0.37 -12.46 7.27
CA TYR A 187 -1.65 -11.82 7.00
C TYR A 187 -1.51 -10.28 6.93
N THR A 188 -1.69 -9.72 5.72
CA THR A 188 -1.51 -8.27 5.46
C THR A 188 -2.82 -7.51 5.26
N SER A 189 -3.95 -8.20 5.05
CA SER A 189 -5.26 -7.56 4.82
C SER A 189 -5.86 -7.01 6.12
N LEU A 190 -5.23 -5.95 6.63
CA LEU A 190 -5.52 -5.28 7.88
C LEU A 190 -5.78 -3.79 7.62
N ASN A 191 -6.50 -3.11 8.50
CA ASN A 191 -6.54 -1.64 8.46
C ASN A 191 -5.17 -1.05 8.85
N ARG A 192 -4.91 0.21 8.47
CA ARG A 192 -3.65 0.93 8.74
C ARG A 192 -3.15 0.73 10.17
N GLN A 193 -3.99 1.07 11.16
CA GLN A 193 -3.61 0.99 12.57
C GLN A 193 -3.20 -0.42 12.99
N SER A 194 -3.93 -1.43 12.50
CA SER A 194 -3.62 -2.84 12.78
C SER A 194 -2.34 -3.30 12.11
N LYS A 195 -2.00 -2.78 10.92
CA LYS A 195 -0.70 -3.02 10.28
C LYS A 195 0.44 -2.44 11.13
N GLN A 196 0.33 -1.16 11.52
CA GLN A 196 1.33 -0.49 12.34
C GLN A 196 1.54 -1.20 13.68
N THR A 197 0.45 -1.48 14.42
CA THR A 197 0.52 -2.21 15.69
C THR A 197 1.15 -3.60 15.49
N ARG A 198 0.83 -4.29 14.39
CA ARG A 198 1.39 -5.61 14.12
C ARG A 198 2.90 -5.57 13.90
N ILE A 199 3.37 -4.59 13.14
CA ILE A 199 4.79 -4.41 12.86
C ILE A 199 5.52 -4.07 14.17
N GLU A 200 4.97 -3.16 14.98
CA GLU A 200 5.50 -2.82 16.31
C GLU A 200 5.60 -4.04 17.22
N ASP A 201 4.51 -4.84 17.31
CA ASP A 201 4.47 -6.04 18.13
C ASP A 201 5.55 -7.05 17.71
N LEU A 202 5.70 -7.30 16.40
CA LEU A 202 6.67 -8.27 15.87
C LEU A 202 8.12 -7.77 16.01
N ALA A 203 8.37 -6.49 15.74
CA ALA A 203 9.70 -5.88 15.94
C ALA A 203 10.10 -5.95 17.42
N GLY A 204 9.15 -5.71 18.32
CA GLY A 204 9.38 -5.77 19.77
C GLY A 204 9.76 -7.16 20.29
N VAL A 205 9.35 -8.25 19.60
CA VAL A 205 9.78 -9.61 19.96
C VAL A 205 11.29 -9.81 19.81
N VAL A 206 11.90 -9.10 18.85
CA VAL A 206 13.34 -9.17 18.55
C VAL A 206 14.08 -7.92 19.04
N ASP A 207 13.55 -7.26 20.08
CA ASP A 207 14.14 -6.09 20.73
C ASP A 207 14.36 -4.87 19.81
N LEU A 208 13.55 -4.73 18.76
CA LEU A 208 13.54 -3.55 17.88
C LEU A 208 12.30 -2.68 18.10
N SER A 209 12.48 -1.38 17.88
CA SER A 209 11.36 -0.44 17.71
C SER A 209 11.30 0.06 16.28
N VAL A 210 10.12 0.51 15.85
CA VAL A 210 9.89 1.03 14.50
C VAL A 210 9.38 2.46 14.53
N GLU A 211 9.70 3.19 13.48
CA GLU A 211 9.17 4.50 13.17
C GLU A 211 8.56 4.46 11.77
N PHE A 212 7.32 4.93 11.66
CA PHE A 212 6.58 4.98 10.40
C PHE A 212 6.79 6.34 9.75
N LEU A 213 7.34 6.33 8.54
CA LEU A 213 7.69 7.51 7.76
C LEU A 213 6.85 7.57 6.48
N GLY A 214 6.54 8.78 6.02
CA GLY A 214 5.70 8.98 4.83
C GLY A 214 4.20 8.80 5.11
N ASP A 215 3.45 8.43 4.06
CA ASP A 215 1.99 8.53 4.01
C ASP A 215 1.26 7.29 4.55
N TRP A 216 1.70 6.76 5.70
CA TRP A 216 1.02 5.66 6.38
C TRP A 216 -0.48 5.91 6.55
#